data_AF-A0A2K6BNY2-F1
#
_entry.id   AF-A0A2K6BNY2-F1
#
_cell.length_a   1.000
_cell.length_b   1.000
_cell.length_c   1.000
_cell.angle_alpha   90.00
_cell.angle_beta   90.00
_cell.angle_gamma   90.00
#
_symmetry.space_group_name_H-M   'P 1'
#
loop_
_entity.id
_entity.type
_entity.pdbx_description
1 polymer ?
#
loop_
_entity_poly.entity_id
_entity_poly.type
_entity_poly.pdbx_seq_one_letter_code
_entity_poly.pdbx_strand_id
1 'polypeptide(L)'
;MEELRNVAGVPGDSGRMCINMEWGAFGDDGSLAMLSTCFDASVDQASINPGKQRFEKMISGMYLGEIVRHVLLHLTSLGVLFRGQQTQRLQTRDIFKTKFLSEIESDSLALRQVRAILEDLGLPLTSDDALMVLEVCQAVSQRAAQLCGAGVAAVVEKIRENRGLEELAVSVGVDGTLYKLHPHFSSLVAATVRELAPRCVVTFLQSEDGSGKGAALVTAVACRLAQLTRV
;
A
#
# COMPACT_ATOMS: atom_id res chain seq x y z
N MET A 1 -14.23 -1.62 14.33
CA MET A 1 -15.52 -0.99 14.66
C MET A 1 -15.25 0.07 15.71
N GLU A 2 -15.70 1.30 15.46
CA GLU A 2 -15.59 2.45 16.35
C GLU A 2 -16.79 2.52 17.29
N GLU A 3 -16.60 3.03 18.50
CA GLU A 3 -17.68 3.24 19.47
C GLU A 3 -18.56 4.40 18.99
N LEU A 4 -19.90 4.23 19.00
CA LEU A 4 -20.82 5.19 18.38
C LEU A 4 -20.71 6.61 18.99
N ARG A 5 -20.43 6.69 20.30
CA ARG A 5 -20.11 7.94 21.02
C ARG A 5 -18.95 8.75 20.43
N ASN A 6 -18.06 8.12 19.66
CA ASN A 6 -16.94 8.77 19.00
C ASN A 6 -17.25 9.17 17.54
N VAL A 7 -18.45 8.85 17.03
CA VAL A 7 -18.84 9.07 15.63
C VAL A 7 -19.76 10.29 15.54
N ALA A 8 -19.15 11.44 15.26
CA ALA A 8 -19.91 12.68 15.06
C ALA A 8 -20.86 12.56 13.86
N GLY A 9 -22.07 13.13 13.99
CA GLY A 9 -23.06 13.21 12.91
C GLY A 9 -23.96 11.97 12.75
N VAL A 10 -23.79 10.94 13.57
CA VAL A 10 -24.70 9.79 13.64
C VAL A 10 -25.45 9.83 14.98
N PRO A 11 -26.80 9.82 15.01
CA PRO A 11 -27.55 9.83 16.26
C PRO A 11 -27.29 8.57 17.11
N GLY A 12 -27.14 8.78 18.42
CA GLY A 12 -27.03 7.73 19.44
C GLY A 12 -25.61 7.52 19.94
N ASP A 13 -25.49 7.09 21.21
CA ASP A 13 -24.20 6.94 21.88
C ASP A 13 -23.87 5.48 22.22
N SER A 14 -24.79 4.57 21.90
CA SER A 14 -24.70 3.15 22.25
C SER A 14 -24.46 2.28 21.02
N GLY A 15 -23.53 1.34 21.14
CA GLY A 15 -23.16 0.41 20.08
C GLY A 15 -21.91 0.85 19.32
N ARG A 16 -21.69 0.21 18.18
CA ARG A 16 -20.47 0.38 17.38
C ARG A 16 -20.79 0.45 15.90
N MET A 17 -19.99 1.19 15.14
CA MET A 17 -20.14 1.37 13.71
C MET A 17 -18.84 1.05 12.95
N CYS A 18 -18.97 0.51 11.74
CA CYS A 18 -17.84 0.35 10.84
C CYS A 18 -17.56 1.70 10.19
N ILE A 19 -16.31 2.17 10.28
CA ILE A 19 -15.90 3.43 9.65
C ILE A 19 -15.09 3.10 8.41
N ASN A 20 -15.54 3.62 7.27
CA ASN A 20 -14.70 3.71 6.09
C ASN A 20 -13.79 4.93 6.24
N MET A 21 -12.50 4.70 6.41
CA MET A 21 -11.54 5.76 6.71
C MET A 21 -11.20 6.63 5.50
N GLU A 22 -11.34 6.09 4.27
CA GLU A 22 -10.81 6.74 3.06
C GLU A 22 -9.37 7.26 3.24
N TRP A 23 -8.54 6.48 3.94
CA TRP A 23 -7.23 6.92 4.45
C TRP A 23 -6.20 7.24 3.35
N GLY A 24 -6.52 6.94 2.08
CA GLY A 24 -5.68 7.25 0.95
C GLY A 24 -5.45 8.75 0.80
N ALA A 25 -6.41 9.57 1.25
CA ALA A 25 -6.35 11.03 1.24
C ALA A 25 -5.50 11.63 2.37
N PHE A 26 -4.93 10.80 3.27
CA PHE A 26 -4.01 11.31 4.29
C PHE A 26 -2.81 12.03 3.63
N GLY A 27 -2.44 13.20 4.14
CA GLY A 27 -1.40 14.04 3.55
C GLY A 27 -1.84 14.97 2.42
N ASP A 28 -3.09 14.91 1.96
CA ASP A 28 -3.63 15.86 0.95
C ASP A 28 -3.58 17.32 1.45
N ASP A 29 -3.66 17.52 2.77
CA ASP A 29 -3.51 18.80 3.47
C ASP A 29 -2.04 19.25 3.63
N GLY A 30 -1.06 18.43 3.21
CA GLY A 30 0.36 18.69 3.35
C GLY A 30 1.00 18.10 4.62
N SER A 31 0.25 17.42 5.48
CA SER A 31 0.79 16.79 6.70
C SER A 31 1.89 15.76 6.43
N LEU A 32 1.94 15.17 5.23
CA LEU A 32 2.97 14.21 4.81
C LEU A 32 4.10 14.84 3.97
N ALA A 33 4.17 16.17 3.85
CA ALA A 33 5.14 16.83 2.98
C ALA A 33 6.61 16.48 3.32
N MET A 34 6.92 16.27 4.61
CA MET A 34 8.27 15.90 5.08
C MET A 34 8.67 14.47 4.69
N LEU A 35 7.69 13.58 4.46
CA LEU A 35 7.92 12.18 4.09
C LEU A 35 7.87 11.97 2.57
N SER A 36 7.23 12.90 1.85
CA SER A 36 7.11 12.87 0.39
C SER A 36 8.43 13.27 -0.28
N THR A 37 8.83 12.51 -1.29
CA THR A 37 10.01 12.79 -2.11
C THR A 37 9.65 13.57 -3.38
N CYS A 38 10.66 14.04 -4.12
CA CYS A 38 10.45 14.61 -5.46
C CYS A 38 9.87 13.59 -6.45
N PHE A 39 10.10 12.28 -6.23
CA PHE A 39 9.54 11.21 -7.05
C PHE A 39 8.05 11.04 -6.77
N ASP A 40 7.64 11.06 -5.50
CA ASP A 40 6.23 11.01 -5.12
C ASP A 40 5.47 12.24 -5.66
N ALA A 41 6.08 13.43 -5.59
CA ALA A 41 5.52 14.65 -6.16
C ALA A 41 5.36 14.56 -7.70
N SER A 42 6.33 13.96 -8.39
CA SER A 42 6.26 13.74 -9.84
C SER A 42 5.12 12.79 -10.22
N VAL A 43 4.95 11.71 -9.45
CA VAL A 43 3.85 10.75 -9.63
C VAL A 43 2.49 11.38 -9.32
N ASP A 44 2.39 12.18 -8.25
CA ASP A 44 1.18 12.93 -7.90
C ASP A 44 0.77 13.89 -9.01
N GLN A 45 1.72 14.69 -9.52
CA GLN A 45 1.47 15.67 -10.57
C GLN A 45 1.03 15.04 -11.90
N ALA A 46 1.56 13.87 -12.22
CA ALA A 46 1.23 13.14 -13.45
C ALA A 46 -0.03 12.25 -13.32
N SER A 47 -0.61 12.11 -12.13
CA SER A 47 -1.77 11.23 -11.91
C SER A 47 -3.06 11.84 -12.45
N ILE A 48 -4.13 11.03 -12.48
CA ILE A 48 -5.48 11.47 -12.85
C ILE A 48 -6.11 12.46 -11.84
N ASN A 49 -5.54 12.55 -10.64
CA ASN A 49 -6.06 13.28 -9.50
C ASN A 49 -4.92 13.97 -8.73
N PRO A 50 -4.22 14.96 -9.31
CA PRO A 50 -3.11 15.64 -8.63
C PRO A 50 -3.52 16.30 -7.32
N GLY A 51 -2.67 16.19 -6.30
CA GLY A 51 -2.91 16.73 -4.96
C GLY A 51 -3.92 15.94 -4.14
N LYS A 52 -4.40 14.79 -4.64
CA LYS A 52 -5.33 13.89 -3.97
C LYS A 52 -4.75 12.50 -3.78
N GLN A 53 -5.26 11.78 -2.79
CA GLN A 53 -4.85 10.40 -2.50
C GLN A 53 -3.33 10.26 -2.28
N ARG A 54 -2.68 11.25 -1.64
CA ARG A 54 -1.22 11.28 -1.53
C ARG A 54 -0.64 10.10 -0.75
N PHE A 55 -1.30 9.67 0.32
CA PHE A 55 -0.87 8.48 1.06
C PHE A 55 -1.03 7.19 0.24
N GLU A 56 -2.16 7.06 -0.48
CA GLU A 56 -2.38 5.92 -1.38
C GLU A 56 -1.30 5.84 -2.47
N LYS A 57 -0.88 6.98 -3.02
CA LYS A 57 0.17 7.06 -4.05
C LYS A 57 1.52 6.55 -3.59
N MET A 58 1.81 6.63 -2.29
CA MET A 58 3.06 6.12 -1.73
C MET A 58 3.02 4.62 -1.40
N ILE A 59 1.85 3.97 -1.51
CA ILE A 59 1.62 2.60 -1.01
C ILE A 59 1.09 1.66 -2.10
N SER A 60 0.13 2.10 -2.90
CA SER A 60 -0.67 1.19 -3.71
C SER A 60 0.08 0.72 -4.97
N GLY A 61 -0.21 -0.51 -5.39
CA GLY A 61 0.44 -1.11 -6.55
C GLY A 61 0.29 -0.32 -7.85
N MET A 62 -0.74 0.54 -7.96
CA MET A 62 -0.95 1.41 -9.12
C MET A 62 0.18 2.42 -9.30
N TYR A 63 0.83 2.85 -8.22
CA TYR A 63 1.75 3.98 -8.23
C TYR A 63 3.21 3.58 -7.93
N LEU A 64 3.45 2.50 -7.19
CA LEU A 64 4.81 2.08 -6.83
C LEU A 64 5.74 1.90 -8.04
N GLY A 65 5.22 1.34 -9.13
CA GLY A 65 5.99 1.17 -10.35
C GLY A 65 6.39 2.49 -11.01
N GLU A 66 5.53 3.52 -10.93
CA GLU A 66 5.87 4.85 -11.42
C GLU A 66 6.90 5.55 -10.54
N ILE A 67 6.85 5.35 -9.22
CA ILE A 67 7.87 5.86 -8.31
C ILE A 67 9.23 5.25 -8.66
N VAL A 68 9.28 3.93 -8.84
CA VAL A 68 10.49 3.23 -9.32
C VAL A 68 10.94 3.82 -10.65
N ARG A 69 10.06 3.96 -11.64
CA ARG A 69 10.40 4.53 -12.96
C ARG A 69 11.03 5.92 -12.85
N HIS A 70 10.48 6.80 -12.01
CA HIS A 70 11.01 8.14 -11.79
C HIS A 70 12.38 8.14 -11.11
N VAL A 71 12.62 7.23 -10.16
CA VAL A 71 13.95 7.03 -9.56
C VAL A 71 14.95 6.54 -10.61
N LEU A 72 14.58 5.54 -11.42
CA LEU A 72 15.44 5.01 -12.47
C LEU A 72 15.78 6.08 -13.52
N LEU A 73 14.81 6.89 -13.97
CA LEU A 73 15.05 8.02 -14.86
C LEU A 73 16.05 9.02 -14.27
N HIS A 74 15.93 9.32 -12.99
CA HIS A 74 16.84 10.22 -12.30
C HIS A 74 18.26 9.65 -12.23
N LEU A 75 18.41 8.39 -11.80
CA LEU A 75 19.71 7.71 -11.77
C LEU A 75 20.35 7.59 -13.16
N THR A 76 19.56 7.35 -14.21
CA THR A 76 20.04 7.40 -15.60
C THR A 76 20.49 8.80 -15.95
N SER A 77 19.75 9.86 -15.59
CA SER A 77 20.17 11.23 -15.88
C SER A 77 21.51 11.63 -15.22
N LEU A 78 21.84 10.98 -14.09
CA LEU A 78 23.11 11.14 -13.38
C LEU A 78 24.25 10.26 -13.95
N GLY A 79 23.97 9.43 -14.96
CA GLY A 79 24.94 8.50 -15.53
C GLY A 79 25.20 7.25 -14.67
N VAL A 80 24.44 7.06 -13.58
CA VAL A 80 24.60 5.92 -12.65
C VAL A 80 24.02 4.64 -13.27
N LEU A 81 22.88 4.75 -13.95
CA LEU A 81 22.22 3.63 -14.63
C LEU A 81 22.32 3.75 -16.14
N PHE A 82 22.37 2.60 -16.82
CA PHE A 82 22.27 2.45 -18.28
C PHE A 82 23.28 3.33 -19.05
N ARG A 83 24.45 3.58 -18.44
CA ARG A 83 25.51 4.46 -18.98
C ARG A 83 25.01 5.87 -19.33
N GLY A 84 23.98 6.34 -18.65
CA GLY A 84 23.34 7.63 -18.91
C GLY A 84 22.47 7.70 -20.17
N GLN A 85 22.26 6.57 -20.87
CA GLN A 85 21.45 6.54 -22.07
C GLN A 85 19.97 6.52 -21.73
N GLN A 86 19.27 7.62 -22.02
CA GLN A 86 17.82 7.63 -21.92
C GLN A 86 17.18 6.87 -23.08
N THR A 87 16.45 5.81 -22.76
CA THR A 87 15.66 5.06 -23.74
C THR A 87 14.22 5.57 -23.76
N GLN A 88 13.58 5.57 -24.93
CA GLN A 88 12.15 5.90 -25.03
C GLN A 88 11.29 4.97 -24.16
N ARG A 89 11.73 3.72 -23.97
CA ARG A 89 11.05 2.72 -23.14
C ARG A 89 10.96 3.16 -21.68
N LEU A 90 12.05 3.63 -21.08
CA LEU A 90 12.04 4.11 -19.68
C LEU A 90 11.18 5.38 -19.49
N GLN A 91 10.98 6.16 -20.57
CA GLN A 91 10.07 7.31 -20.57
C GLN A 91 8.59 6.91 -20.68
N THR A 92 8.28 5.68 -21.10
CA THR A 92 6.91 5.19 -21.18
C THR A 92 6.31 5.04 -19.79
N ARG A 93 5.26 5.82 -19.53
CA ARG A 93 4.45 5.73 -18.31
C ARG A 93 3.85 4.33 -18.12
N ASP A 94 3.80 3.89 -16.87
CA ASP A 94 3.25 2.62 -16.40
C ASP A 94 3.94 1.39 -16.99
N ILE A 95 5.19 1.53 -17.46
CA ILE A 95 6.00 0.40 -17.96
C ILE A 95 6.35 -0.57 -16.83
N PHE A 96 6.47 -0.10 -15.59
CA PHE A 96 6.66 -0.94 -14.42
C PHE A 96 5.31 -1.26 -13.77
N LYS A 97 4.75 -2.44 -14.04
CA LYS A 97 3.51 -2.91 -13.39
C LYS A 97 3.80 -3.47 -12.00
N THR A 98 2.81 -3.48 -11.11
CA THR A 98 2.89 -4.10 -9.77
C THR A 98 3.41 -5.54 -9.82
N LYS A 99 3.00 -6.30 -10.83
CA LYS A 99 3.47 -7.67 -11.06
C LYS A 99 5.00 -7.75 -11.19
N PHE A 100 5.62 -6.77 -11.84
CA PHE A 100 7.08 -6.75 -11.98
C PHE A 100 7.78 -6.51 -10.65
N LEU A 101 7.24 -5.67 -9.76
CA LEU A 101 7.79 -5.50 -8.42
C LEU A 101 7.74 -6.82 -7.63
N SER A 102 6.62 -7.54 -7.72
CA SER A 102 6.49 -8.87 -7.10
C SER A 102 7.48 -9.90 -7.66
N GLU A 103 7.73 -9.89 -8.97
CA GLU A 103 8.66 -10.82 -9.63
C GLU A 103 10.12 -10.50 -9.29
N ILE A 104 10.50 -9.22 -9.42
CA ILE A 104 11.85 -8.71 -9.16
C ILE A 104 12.36 -9.10 -7.78
N GLU A 105 11.50 -9.08 -6.76
CA GLU A 105 11.89 -9.38 -5.38
C GLU A 105 11.79 -10.88 -5.02
N SER A 106 11.61 -11.78 -5.98
CA SER A 106 11.54 -13.22 -5.68
C SER A 106 12.93 -13.83 -5.39
N ASP A 107 13.15 -14.24 -4.13
CA ASP A 107 14.47 -14.60 -3.56
C ASP A 107 15.37 -15.50 -4.43
N SER A 108 14.83 -16.56 -5.03
CA SER A 108 15.66 -17.55 -5.74
C SER A 108 16.02 -17.16 -7.18
N LEU A 109 15.41 -16.11 -7.73
CA LEU A 109 15.55 -15.73 -9.14
C LEU A 109 15.58 -14.21 -9.40
N ALA A 110 15.60 -13.37 -8.36
CA ALA A 110 15.48 -11.91 -8.42
C ALA A 110 16.33 -11.27 -9.53
N LEU A 111 17.67 -11.44 -9.48
CA LEU A 111 18.56 -10.85 -10.48
C LEU A 111 18.33 -11.39 -11.91
N ARG A 112 17.92 -12.65 -12.05
CA ARG A 112 17.61 -13.23 -13.37
C ARG A 112 16.31 -12.68 -13.92
N GLN A 113 15.30 -12.50 -13.07
CA GLN A 113 14.00 -11.94 -13.45
C GLN A 113 14.11 -10.45 -13.74
N VAL A 114 14.86 -9.70 -12.94
CA VAL A 114 15.20 -8.30 -13.20
C VAL A 114 15.83 -8.16 -14.59
N ARG A 115 16.85 -8.99 -14.89
CA ARG A 115 17.47 -8.98 -16.22
C ARG A 115 16.46 -9.28 -17.33
N ALA A 116 15.70 -10.36 -17.21
CA ALA A 116 14.71 -10.74 -18.22
C ALA A 116 13.66 -9.64 -18.45
N ILE A 117 13.14 -9.03 -17.38
CA ILE A 117 12.17 -7.93 -17.46
C ILE A 117 12.83 -6.73 -18.15
N LEU A 118 14.02 -6.31 -17.71
CA LEU A 118 14.67 -5.13 -18.27
C LEU A 118 15.11 -5.36 -19.74
N GLU A 119 15.49 -6.59 -20.11
CA GLU A 119 15.77 -7.00 -21.49
C GLU A 119 14.50 -6.95 -22.35
N ASP A 120 13.37 -7.48 -21.86
CA ASP A 120 12.06 -7.40 -22.51
C ASP A 120 11.58 -5.95 -22.68
N LEU A 121 11.93 -5.08 -21.72
CA LEU A 121 11.69 -3.64 -21.82
C LEU A 121 12.65 -2.95 -22.80
N GLY A 122 13.64 -3.65 -23.34
CA GLY A 122 14.61 -3.14 -24.32
C GLY A 122 15.65 -2.20 -23.72
N LEU A 123 16.00 -2.39 -22.44
CA LEU A 123 16.98 -1.58 -21.74
C LEU A 123 18.39 -2.22 -21.85
N PRO A 124 19.43 -1.46 -22.21
CA PRO A 124 20.79 -1.98 -22.25
C PRO A 124 21.31 -2.18 -20.82
N LEU A 125 21.68 -3.41 -20.48
CA LEU A 125 21.98 -3.78 -19.10
C LEU A 125 23.45 -4.16 -18.89
N THR A 126 23.99 -3.70 -17.78
CA THR A 126 25.13 -4.31 -17.10
C THR A 126 24.64 -5.14 -15.91
N SER A 127 25.52 -5.99 -15.35
CA SER A 127 25.21 -6.71 -14.11
C SER A 127 24.89 -5.77 -12.95
N ASP A 128 25.55 -4.62 -12.90
CA ASP A 128 25.40 -3.62 -11.85
C ASP A 128 24.07 -2.87 -11.98
N ASP A 129 23.60 -2.61 -13.20
CA ASP A 129 22.27 -2.01 -13.43
C ASP A 129 21.15 -2.87 -12.83
N ALA A 130 21.23 -4.19 -12.98
CA ALA A 130 20.24 -5.10 -12.43
C ALA A 130 20.21 -5.08 -10.90
N LEU A 131 21.38 -4.96 -10.25
CA LEU A 131 21.46 -4.85 -8.78
C LEU A 131 20.85 -3.53 -8.30
N MET A 132 21.21 -2.43 -8.94
CA MET A 132 20.68 -1.10 -8.61
C MET A 132 19.16 -1.03 -8.80
N VAL A 133 18.61 -1.62 -9.87
CA VAL A 133 17.16 -1.68 -10.08
C VAL A 133 16.47 -2.49 -8.98
N LEU A 134 17.07 -3.61 -8.57
CA LEU A 134 16.55 -4.42 -7.46
C LEU A 134 16.52 -3.62 -6.15
N GLU A 135 17.61 -2.93 -5.82
CA GLU A 135 17.70 -2.09 -4.61
C GLU A 135 16.65 -0.97 -4.62
N VAL A 136 16.43 -0.32 -5.77
CA VAL A 136 15.38 0.71 -5.90
C VAL A 136 13.99 0.10 -5.68
N CYS A 137 13.71 -1.07 -6.25
CA CYS A 137 12.42 -1.75 -6.05
C CYS A 137 12.18 -2.07 -4.57
N GLN A 138 13.18 -2.68 -3.92
CA GLN A 138 13.16 -3.03 -2.50
C GLN A 138 12.96 -1.80 -1.61
N ALA A 139 13.67 -0.69 -1.88
CA ALA A 139 13.52 0.53 -1.10
C ALA A 139 12.10 1.12 -1.21
N VAL A 140 11.52 1.13 -2.41
CA VAL A 140 10.16 1.64 -2.64
C VAL A 140 9.10 0.72 -2.00
N SER A 141 9.21 -0.59 -2.19
CA SER A 141 8.26 -1.57 -1.65
C SER A 141 8.33 -1.67 -0.13
N GLN A 142 9.53 -1.60 0.45
CA GLN A 142 9.75 -1.57 1.89
C GLN A 142 9.13 -0.33 2.53
N ARG A 143 9.38 0.86 1.96
CA ARG A 143 8.75 2.11 2.42
C ARG A 143 7.23 2.01 2.37
N ALA A 144 6.68 1.51 1.26
CA ALA A 144 5.24 1.34 1.09
C ALA A 144 4.63 0.40 2.16
N ALA A 145 5.30 -0.72 2.45
CA ALA A 145 4.89 -1.64 3.50
C ALA A 145 4.95 -1.01 4.90
N GLN A 146 5.99 -0.23 5.19
CA GLN A 146 6.15 0.47 6.46
C GLN A 146 5.09 1.55 6.67
N LEU A 147 4.80 2.36 5.63
CA LEU A 147 3.72 3.36 5.69
C LEU A 147 2.35 2.71 5.92
N CYS A 148 2.06 1.63 5.20
CA CYS A 148 0.85 0.83 5.41
C CYS A 148 0.78 0.28 6.85
N GLY A 149 1.89 -0.28 7.34
CA GLY A 149 2.00 -0.78 8.71
C GLY A 149 1.78 0.29 9.76
N ALA A 150 2.33 1.50 9.58
CA ALA A 150 2.07 2.63 10.48
C ALA A 150 0.59 3.04 10.50
N GLY A 151 -0.08 3.04 9.35
CA GLY A 151 -1.52 3.27 9.27
C GLY A 151 -2.32 2.22 10.06
N VAL A 152 -2.01 0.93 9.88
CA VAL A 152 -2.68 -0.16 10.62
C VAL A 152 -2.39 -0.07 12.11
N ALA A 153 -1.15 0.21 12.50
CA ALA A 153 -0.73 0.37 13.90
C ALA A 153 -1.56 1.44 14.61
N ALA A 154 -1.76 2.61 13.96
CA ALA A 154 -2.59 3.67 14.50
C ALA A 154 -4.06 3.21 14.70
N VAL A 155 -4.62 2.44 13.77
CA VAL A 155 -5.99 1.91 13.89
C VAL A 155 -6.12 0.94 15.07
N VAL A 156 -5.20 -0.03 15.20
CA VAL A 156 -5.30 -1.04 16.27
C VAL A 156 -5.04 -0.43 17.65
N GLU A 157 -4.09 0.50 17.77
CA GLU A 157 -3.86 1.25 19.01
C GLU A 157 -5.09 2.09 19.37
N LYS A 158 -5.71 2.78 18.40
CA LYS A 158 -6.94 3.51 18.65
C LYS A 158 -8.07 2.60 19.15
N ILE A 159 -8.22 1.40 18.58
CA ILE A 159 -9.20 0.41 19.05
C ILE A 159 -8.89 -0.03 20.48
N ARG A 160 -7.60 -0.28 20.80
CA ARG A 160 -7.15 -0.68 22.14
C ARG A 160 -7.48 0.40 23.17
N GLU A 161 -7.12 1.66 22.88
CA GLU A 161 -7.32 2.82 23.75
C GLU A 161 -8.80 3.12 23.97
N ASN A 162 -9.60 3.14 22.90
CA ASN A 162 -11.05 3.36 22.99
C ASN A 162 -11.76 2.34 23.91
N ARG A 163 -11.22 1.13 24.02
CA ARG A 163 -11.73 0.05 24.87
C ARG A 163 -11.09 0.03 26.26
N GLY A 164 -10.13 0.92 26.54
CA GLY A 164 -9.40 0.95 27.81
C GLY A 164 -8.62 -0.32 28.10
N LEU A 165 -8.12 -1.00 27.07
CA LEU A 165 -7.42 -2.27 27.21
C LEU A 165 -5.90 -2.05 27.37
N GLU A 166 -5.27 -2.83 28.25
CA GLU A 166 -3.81 -2.88 28.34
C GLU A 166 -3.20 -3.54 27.09
N GLU A 167 -3.79 -4.65 26.65
CA GLU A 167 -3.42 -5.38 25.44
C GLU A 167 -4.65 -5.65 24.56
N LEU A 168 -4.46 -5.71 23.24
CA LEU A 168 -5.52 -6.01 22.27
C LEU A 168 -5.13 -7.18 21.37
N ALA A 169 -5.94 -8.24 21.34
CA ALA A 169 -5.91 -9.23 20.28
C ALA A 169 -6.96 -8.88 19.21
N VAL A 170 -6.54 -8.77 17.94
CA VAL A 170 -7.44 -8.38 16.83
C VAL A 170 -7.03 -9.03 15.52
N SER A 171 -8.03 -9.38 14.69
CA SER A 171 -7.79 -9.86 13.33
C SER A 171 -8.05 -8.76 12.31
N VAL A 172 -7.19 -8.64 11.31
CA VAL A 172 -7.32 -7.71 10.19
C VAL A 172 -7.54 -8.52 8.92
N GLY A 173 -8.71 -8.37 8.30
CA GLY A 173 -8.99 -8.93 6.98
C GLY A 173 -8.32 -8.09 5.89
N VAL A 174 -7.54 -8.71 5.01
CA VAL A 174 -6.78 -8.02 3.97
C VAL A 174 -7.06 -8.62 2.59
N ASP A 175 -7.11 -7.77 1.59
CA ASP A 175 -7.16 -8.13 0.17
C ASP A 175 -6.29 -7.14 -0.63
N GLY A 176 -5.95 -7.49 -1.87
CA GLY A 176 -5.19 -6.65 -2.80
C GLY A 176 -4.00 -7.39 -3.41
N THR A 177 -3.82 -7.26 -4.71
CA THR A 177 -2.79 -7.96 -5.49
C THR A 177 -1.38 -7.73 -4.94
N LEU A 178 -1.03 -6.50 -4.56
CA LEU A 178 0.27 -6.19 -3.98
C LEU A 178 0.52 -6.98 -2.70
N TYR A 179 -0.43 -6.95 -1.76
CA TYR A 179 -0.30 -7.67 -0.48
C TYR A 179 -0.21 -9.19 -0.67
N LYS A 180 -0.97 -9.73 -1.63
CA LYS A 180 -1.06 -11.17 -1.91
C LYS A 180 0.14 -11.72 -2.66
N LEU A 181 0.66 -10.98 -3.64
CA LEU A 181 1.64 -11.50 -4.61
C LEU A 181 3.07 -11.04 -4.33
N HIS A 182 3.27 -9.94 -3.61
CA HIS A 182 4.60 -9.44 -3.33
C HIS A 182 5.27 -10.26 -2.22
N PRO A 183 6.50 -10.78 -2.43
CA PRO A 183 7.12 -11.76 -1.54
C PRO A 183 7.35 -11.26 -0.11
N HIS A 184 7.66 -9.96 0.04
CA HIS A 184 8.02 -9.38 1.33
C HIS A 184 6.98 -8.38 1.89
N PHE A 185 5.95 -7.99 1.13
CA PHE A 185 5.13 -6.84 1.51
C PHE A 185 4.30 -7.14 2.77
N SER A 186 3.65 -8.30 2.82
CA SER A 186 2.81 -8.71 3.95
C SER A 186 3.62 -8.91 5.23
N SER A 187 4.80 -9.51 5.13
CA SER A 187 5.69 -9.71 6.29
C SER A 187 6.25 -8.39 6.82
N LEU A 188 6.60 -7.45 5.94
CA LEU A 188 7.06 -6.11 6.32
C LEU A 188 5.95 -5.28 6.97
N VAL A 189 4.71 -5.34 6.45
CA VAL A 189 3.54 -4.70 7.10
C VAL A 189 3.36 -5.27 8.50
N ALA A 190 3.35 -6.60 8.64
CA ALA A 190 3.17 -7.25 9.94
C ALA A 190 4.31 -6.95 10.92
N ALA A 191 5.56 -6.89 10.44
CA ALA A 191 6.72 -6.51 11.25
C ALA A 191 6.60 -5.06 11.75
N THR A 192 6.26 -4.13 10.86
CA THR A 192 6.08 -2.71 11.20
C THR A 192 4.96 -2.51 12.22
N VAL A 193 3.82 -3.20 12.05
CA VAL A 193 2.71 -3.13 13.02
C VAL A 193 3.14 -3.65 14.40
N ARG A 194 3.90 -4.75 14.45
CA ARG A 194 4.41 -5.30 15.71
C ARG A 194 5.35 -4.34 16.42
N GLU A 195 6.18 -3.62 15.66
CA GLU A 195 7.11 -2.62 16.20
C GLU A 195 6.37 -1.39 16.74
N LEU A 196 5.40 -0.86 15.98
CA LEU A 196 4.72 0.40 16.30
C LEU A 196 3.54 0.23 17.27
N ALA A 197 2.95 -0.95 17.35
CA ALA A 197 1.82 -1.28 18.24
C ALA A 197 2.13 -2.54 19.07
N PRO A 198 3.17 -2.52 19.94
CA PRO A 198 3.64 -3.72 20.64
C PRO A 198 2.62 -4.28 21.65
N ARG A 199 1.60 -3.49 22.03
CA ARG A 199 0.48 -3.92 22.89
C ARG A 199 -0.68 -4.54 22.12
N CYS A 200 -0.55 -4.66 20.79
CA CYS A 200 -1.58 -5.20 19.92
C CYS A 200 -1.08 -6.48 19.25
N VAL A 201 -1.69 -7.62 19.59
CA VAL A 201 -1.51 -8.88 18.88
C VAL A 201 -2.42 -8.90 17.65
N VAL A 202 -1.83 -8.59 16.49
CA VAL A 202 -2.55 -8.47 15.21
C VAL A 202 -2.37 -9.72 14.36
N THR A 203 -3.48 -10.37 14.00
CA THR A 203 -3.51 -11.50 13.07
C THR A 203 -4.05 -11.06 11.72
N PHE A 204 -3.21 -11.09 10.68
CA PHE A 204 -3.64 -10.76 9.32
C PHE A 204 -4.27 -11.99 8.64
N LEU A 205 -5.47 -11.83 8.10
CA LEU A 205 -6.22 -12.88 7.40
C LEU A 205 -6.50 -12.43 5.97
N GLN A 206 -5.99 -13.18 5.00
CA GLN A 206 -6.21 -12.89 3.59
C GLN A 206 -7.61 -13.32 3.15
N SER A 207 -8.35 -12.44 2.47
CA SER A 207 -9.61 -12.80 1.83
C SER A 207 -9.34 -13.52 0.50
N GLU A 208 -9.79 -14.77 0.36
CA GLU A 208 -9.59 -15.56 -0.87
C GLU A 208 -10.58 -15.17 -1.97
N ASP A 209 -11.85 -14.94 -1.61
CA ASP A 209 -12.97 -14.76 -2.56
C ASP A 209 -13.39 -13.29 -2.75
N GLY A 210 -12.50 -12.34 -2.46
CA GLY A 210 -12.79 -10.91 -2.56
C GLY A 210 -13.82 -10.44 -1.53
N SER A 211 -14.57 -9.37 -1.86
CA SER A 211 -15.53 -8.71 -0.97
C SER A 211 -16.96 -9.28 -1.02
N GLY A 212 -17.25 -10.17 -1.98
CA GLY A 212 -18.62 -10.63 -2.26
C GLY A 212 -19.30 -11.32 -1.08
N LYS A 213 -18.59 -12.19 -0.37
CA LYS A 213 -19.11 -12.86 0.85
C LYS A 213 -19.49 -11.84 1.94
N GLY A 214 -18.65 -10.82 2.16
CA GLY A 214 -18.92 -9.75 3.12
C GLY A 214 -20.12 -8.91 2.72
N ALA A 215 -20.24 -8.54 1.44
CA ALA A 215 -21.38 -7.80 0.91
C ALA A 215 -22.70 -8.57 1.07
N ALA A 216 -22.69 -9.89 0.82
CA ALA A 216 -23.86 -10.74 1.03
C ALA A 216 -24.31 -10.78 2.50
N LEU A 217 -23.37 -10.85 3.45
CA LEU A 217 -23.68 -10.82 4.88
C LEU A 217 -24.28 -9.47 5.31
N VAL A 218 -23.73 -8.35 4.84
CA VAL A 218 -24.29 -7.01 5.10
C VAL A 218 -25.70 -6.90 4.51
N THR A 219 -25.90 -7.40 3.30
CA THR A 219 -27.21 -7.41 2.62
C THR A 219 -28.23 -8.23 3.41
N ALA A 220 -27.85 -9.42 3.91
CA ALA A 220 -28.73 -10.25 4.73
C ALA A 220 -29.17 -9.53 6.02
N VAL A 221 -28.26 -8.81 6.69
CA VAL A 221 -28.59 -7.99 7.87
C VAL A 221 -29.53 -6.85 7.50
N ALA A 222 -29.26 -6.14 6.40
CA ALA A 222 -30.11 -5.05 5.92
C ALA A 222 -31.54 -5.53 5.59
N CYS A 223 -31.67 -6.66 4.89
CA CYS A 223 -32.97 -7.28 4.59
C CYS A 223 -33.75 -7.64 5.86
N ARG A 224 -33.08 -8.22 6.87
CA ARG A 224 -33.70 -8.55 8.15
C ARG A 224 -34.22 -7.31 8.87
N LEU A 225 -33.43 -6.23 8.92
CA LEU A 225 -33.84 -4.98 9.55
C LEU A 225 -35.00 -4.30 8.82
N ALA A 226 -35.01 -4.34 7.48
CA ALA A 226 -36.08 -3.78 6.66
C ALA A 226 -37.42 -4.54 6.81
N GLN A 227 -37.39 -5.84 7.14
CA GLN A 227 -38.59 -6.61 7.46
C GLN A 227 -39.17 -6.22 8.81
N LEU A 228 -38.32 -5.93 9.81
CA LEU A 228 -38.75 -5.54 11.16
C LEU A 228 -39.40 -4.15 11.21
N THR A 229 -39.01 -3.22 10.32
CA THR A 229 -39.60 -1.87 10.22
C THR A 229 -40.89 -1.80 9.40
N ARG A 230 -41.32 -2.91 8.77
CA ARG A 230 -42.57 -3.00 8.00
C ARG A 230 -43.76 -3.52 8.80
N VAL A 231 -43.56 -3.90 10.06
CA VAL A 231 -44.59 -4.33 11.02
C VAL A 231 -44.86 -3.18 11.98
#